data_AF-A0A2N1TLD4-F1
#
_entry.id   AF-A0A2N1TLD4-F1
#
_cell.length_a   1.000
_cell.length_b   1.000
_cell.length_c   1.000
_cell.angle_alpha   90.00
_cell.angle_beta   90.00
_cell.angle_gamma   90.00
#
_symmetry.space_group_name_H-M   'P 1'
#
loop_
_entity.id
_entity.type
_entity.pdbx_description
1 polymer ?
#
loop_
_entity_poly.entity_id
_entity_poly.type
_entity_poly.pdbx_seq_one_letter_code
_entity_poly.pdbx_strand_id
1 'polypeptide(L)'
;MTIIGIIQISALIISLPVLYVYHRYAKRRWIWILDASLDYHRNHLSVMQKDHSLSDKSRELARGMLWILDKQLMNDLRAGHVNLRGVLRSILGMGTSLHLLGEVYYQIIRYRWHVDDRVPRLLNTLTGTCYRYFLVHSSLSVVALLYMDLECRILMTGVIKKGSRLLYRDLERERMALKN
;
A
#
# COMPACT_ATOMS: atom_id res chain seq x y z
N MET A 1 -41.49 17.87 -14.05
CA MET A 1 -40.34 16.93 -14.05
C MET A 1 -40.19 16.39 -15.46
N THR A 2 -39.06 16.63 -16.14
CA THR A 2 -38.85 16.16 -17.52
C THR A 2 -38.51 14.67 -17.53
N ILE A 3 -38.82 13.95 -18.62
CA ILE A 3 -38.46 12.53 -18.81
C ILE A 3 -36.95 12.32 -18.61
N ILE A 4 -36.14 13.29 -19.05
CA ILE A 4 -34.68 13.31 -18.84
C ILE A 4 -34.32 13.34 -17.34
N GLY A 5 -35.02 14.14 -16.53
CA GLY A 5 -34.82 14.19 -15.09
C GLY A 5 -35.19 12.88 -14.38
N ILE A 6 -36.24 12.19 -14.83
CA ILE A 6 -36.63 10.89 -14.29
C ILE A 6 -35.55 9.83 -14.60
N ILE A 7 -35.04 9.81 -15.83
CA ILE A 7 -33.96 8.89 -16.23
C ILE A 7 -32.69 9.15 -15.42
N GLN A 8 -32.31 10.42 -15.22
CA GLN A 8 -31.14 10.79 -14.41
C GLN A 8 -31.28 10.34 -12.96
N ILE A 9 -32.44 10.56 -12.35
CA ILE A 9 -32.71 10.18 -10.95
C ILE A 9 -32.69 8.64 -10.82
N SER A 10 -33.34 7.91 -11.73
CA SER A 10 -33.34 6.45 -11.71
C SER A 10 -31.94 5.87 -11.91
N ALA A 11 -31.13 6.42 -12.81
CA ALA A 11 -29.74 6.02 -12.99
C ALA A 11 -28.91 6.25 -11.72
N LEU A 12 -29.12 7.38 -11.03
CA LEU A 12 -28.43 7.70 -9.79
C LEU A 12 -28.81 6.72 -8.67
N ILE A 13 -30.10 6.43 -8.53
CA ILE A 13 -30.64 5.48 -7.54
C ILE A 13 -30.08 4.08 -7.76
N ILE A 14 -29.93 3.63 -9.01
CA ILE A 14 -29.34 2.30 -9.32
C ILE A 14 -27.83 2.29 -9.13
N SER A 15 -27.14 3.40 -9.44
CA SER A 15 -25.68 3.49 -9.34
C SER A 15 -25.17 3.41 -7.89
N LEU A 16 -25.95 3.90 -6.92
CA LEU A 16 -25.55 3.94 -5.51
C LEU A 16 -25.41 2.54 -4.87
N PRO A 17 -26.39 1.62 -4.98
CA PRO A 17 -26.25 0.24 -4.54
C PRO A 17 -25.09 -0.49 -5.23
N VAL A 18 -24.94 -0.30 -6.55
CA VAL A 18 -23.84 -0.94 -7.31
C VAL A 18 -22.49 -0.46 -6.80
N LEU A 19 -22.34 0.85 -6.59
CA LEU A 19 -21.12 1.44 -6.06
C LEU A 19 -20.83 0.98 -4.63
N TYR A 20 -21.86 0.85 -3.79
CA TYR A 20 -21.73 0.34 -2.43
C TYR A 20 -21.26 -1.13 -2.40
N VAL A 21 -21.89 -2.00 -3.20
CA VAL A 21 -21.50 -3.40 -3.31
C VAL A 21 -20.08 -3.53 -3.85
N TYR A 22 -19.75 -2.76 -4.90
CA TYR A 22 -18.40 -2.67 -5.43
C TYR A 22 -17.40 -2.26 -4.36
N HIS A 23 -17.65 -1.15 -3.66
CA HIS A 23 -16.77 -0.62 -2.63
C HIS A 23 -16.52 -1.63 -1.52
N ARG A 24 -17.56 -2.28 -1.01
CA ARG A 24 -17.45 -3.30 0.04
C ARG A 24 -16.59 -4.48 -0.40
N TYR A 25 -16.83 -5.00 -1.59
CA TYR A 25 -16.07 -6.14 -2.12
C TYR A 25 -14.60 -5.76 -2.41
N ALA A 26 -14.40 -4.65 -3.12
CA ALA A 26 -13.08 -4.16 -3.48
C ALA A 26 -12.25 -3.83 -2.23
N LYS A 27 -12.84 -3.15 -1.24
CA LYS A 27 -12.19 -2.84 0.02
C LYS A 27 -11.72 -4.09 0.74
N ARG A 28 -12.59 -5.08 0.93
CA ARG A 28 -12.22 -6.34 1.60
C ARG A 28 -11.08 -7.06 0.87
N ARG A 29 -11.14 -7.10 -0.46
CA ARG A 29 -10.10 -7.70 -1.30
C ARG A 29 -8.76 -6.97 -1.16
N TRP A 30 -8.76 -5.64 -1.26
CA TRP A 30 -7.54 -4.85 -1.16
C TRP A 30 -6.94 -4.88 0.25
N ILE A 31 -7.75 -4.90 1.30
CA ILE A 31 -7.24 -5.11 2.67
C ILE A 31 -6.46 -6.42 2.75
N TRP A 32 -7.00 -7.51 2.22
CA TRP A 32 -6.30 -8.80 2.20
C TRP A 32 -4.96 -8.72 1.44
N ILE A 33 -4.94 -8.11 0.24
CA ILE A 33 -3.72 -7.95 -0.56
C ILE A 33 -2.68 -7.10 0.19
N LEU A 34 -3.13 -6.03 0.85
CA LEU A 34 -2.25 -5.13 1.58
C LEU A 34 -1.70 -5.81 2.83
N ASP A 35 -2.51 -6.54 3.58
CA ASP A 35 -2.05 -7.32 4.74
C ASP A 35 -1.01 -8.37 4.32
N ALA A 36 -1.27 -9.13 3.25
CA ALA A 36 -0.29 -10.07 2.69
C ALA A 36 0.99 -9.37 2.20
N SER A 37 0.87 -8.14 1.66
CA SER A 37 2.02 -7.32 1.31
C SER A 37 2.81 -6.90 2.55
N LEU A 38 2.16 -6.49 3.65
CA LEU A 38 2.85 -6.16 4.89
C LEU A 38 3.61 -7.39 5.42
N ASP A 39 3.01 -8.57 5.38
CA ASP A 39 3.66 -9.82 5.82
C ASP A 39 4.86 -10.19 4.93
N TYR A 40 4.74 -10.00 3.61
CA TYR A 40 5.88 -10.13 2.70
C TYR A 40 7.05 -9.24 3.15
N HIS A 41 6.80 -7.97 3.47
CA HIS A 41 7.84 -7.06 3.93
C HIS A 41 8.40 -7.46 5.30
N ARG A 42 7.55 -7.85 6.26
CA ARG A 42 8.00 -8.35 7.58
C ARG A 42 8.99 -9.50 7.42
N ASN A 43 8.65 -10.48 6.60
CA ASN A 43 9.49 -11.65 6.37
C ASN A 43 10.85 -11.26 5.76
N HIS A 44 10.85 -10.47 4.68
CA HIS A 44 12.08 -10.08 4.00
C HIS A 44 12.97 -9.19 4.88
N LEU A 45 12.39 -8.21 5.58
CA LEU A 45 13.12 -7.33 6.48
C LEU A 45 13.69 -8.11 7.69
N SER A 46 12.93 -9.07 8.22
CA SER A 46 13.36 -9.92 9.33
C SER A 46 14.54 -10.83 8.95
N VAL A 47 14.56 -11.34 7.71
CA VAL A 47 15.70 -12.08 7.17
C VAL A 47 16.90 -11.15 6.98
N MET A 48 16.70 -9.99 6.33
CA MET A 48 17.79 -9.05 6.05
C MET A 48 18.49 -8.53 7.31
N GLN A 49 17.77 -8.24 8.40
CA GLN A 49 18.44 -7.78 9.64
C GLN A 49 19.38 -8.84 10.25
N LYS A 50 19.15 -10.13 9.97
CA LYS A 50 19.96 -11.26 10.48
C LYS A 50 21.05 -11.71 9.50
N ASP A 51 21.01 -11.22 8.26
CA ASP A 51 21.93 -11.61 7.19
C ASP A 51 23.30 -10.92 7.38
N HIS A 52 24.28 -11.66 7.89
CA HIS A 52 25.63 -11.16 8.14
C HIS A 52 26.42 -10.85 6.85
N SER A 53 25.93 -11.24 5.68
CA SER A 53 26.54 -10.84 4.39
C SER A 53 26.22 -9.38 4.01
N LEU A 54 25.20 -8.80 4.64
CA LEU A 54 24.81 -7.41 4.43
C LEU A 54 25.65 -6.45 5.29
N SER A 55 25.88 -5.26 4.75
CA SER A 55 26.50 -4.17 5.50
C SER A 55 25.69 -3.82 6.76
N ASP A 56 26.37 -3.29 7.77
CA ASP A 56 25.74 -2.82 9.02
C ASP A 56 24.63 -1.81 8.74
N LYS A 57 24.86 -0.90 7.79
CA LYS A 57 23.88 0.11 7.39
C LYS A 57 22.64 -0.52 6.77
N SER A 58 22.79 -1.52 5.91
CA SER A 58 21.63 -2.24 5.33
C SER A 58 20.80 -2.92 6.41
N ARG A 59 21.47 -3.57 7.39
CA ARG A 59 20.80 -4.24 8.51
C ARG A 59 20.13 -3.24 9.46
N GLU A 60 20.73 -2.09 9.69
CA GLU A 60 20.15 -0.99 10.48
C GLU A 60 18.88 -0.45 9.80
N LEU A 61 18.93 -0.17 8.50
CA LEU A 61 17.77 0.31 7.74
C LEU A 61 16.65 -0.74 7.67
N ALA A 62 16.99 -2.02 7.53
CA ALA A 62 16.02 -3.10 7.59
C ALA A 62 15.32 -3.18 8.95
N ARG A 63 16.08 -3.04 10.05
CA ARG A 63 15.53 -2.93 11.42
C ARG A 63 14.61 -1.73 11.58
N GLY A 64 15.02 -0.56 11.07
CA GLY A 64 14.22 0.66 11.10
C GLY A 64 12.88 0.49 10.38
N MET A 65 12.91 -0.03 9.15
CA MET A 65 11.69 -0.30 8.38
C MET A 65 10.77 -1.31 9.08
N LEU A 66 11.33 -2.37 9.67
CA LEU A 66 10.55 -3.36 10.42
C LEU A 66 9.89 -2.75 11.66
N TRP A 67 10.62 -1.91 12.40
CA TRP A 67 10.05 -1.19 13.54
C TRP A 67 8.93 -0.24 13.10
N ILE A 68 9.11 0.50 12.00
CA ILE A 68 8.07 1.39 11.45
C ILE A 68 6.81 0.58 11.10
N LEU A 69 6.98 -0.59 10.48
CA LEU A 69 5.91 -1.48 10.08
C LEU A 69 5.14 -2.07 11.28
N ASP A 70 5.84 -2.53 12.31
CA ASP A 70 5.22 -3.24 13.43
C ASP A 70 4.72 -2.31 14.54
N LYS A 71 5.34 -1.14 14.71
CA LYS A 71 5.00 -0.18 15.76
C LYS A 71 4.29 1.02 15.17
N GLN A 72 4.97 1.80 14.33
CA GLN A 72 4.44 3.10 13.91
C GLN A 72 3.17 2.96 13.06
N LEU A 73 3.16 2.05 12.08
CA LEU A 73 1.98 1.83 11.24
C LEU A 73 0.79 1.35 12.10
N MET A 74 1.03 0.46 13.06
CA MET A 74 -0.02 -0.01 13.98
C MET A 74 -0.52 1.11 14.89
N ASN A 75 0.35 2.01 15.33
CA ASN A 75 -0.05 3.19 16.09
C ASN A 75 -0.89 4.14 15.24
N ASP A 76 -0.49 4.41 13.98
CA ASP A 76 -1.25 5.24 13.05
C ASP A 76 -2.64 4.64 12.77
N LEU A 77 -2.73 3.31 12.65
CA LEU A 77 -3.97 2.56 12.50
C LEU A 77 -4.89 2.72 13.71
N ARG A 78 -4.36 2.47 14.91
CA ARG A 78 -5.12 2.56 16.18
C ARG A 78 -5.57 3.98 16.48
N ALA A 79 -4.75 4.98 16.17
CA ALA A 79 -5.07 6.39 16.35
C ALA A 79 -6.07 6.92 15.30
N GLY A 80 -6.52 6.09 14.36
CA GLY A 80 -7.44 6.50 13.30
C GLY A 80 -6.83 7.48 12.29
N HIS A 81 -5.50 7.50 12.21
CA HIS A 81 -4.76 8.35 11.27
C HIS A 81 -4.69 7.76 9.87
N VAL A 82 -5.26 6.57 9.64
CA VAL A 82 -5.32 5.90 8.32
C VAL A 82 -6.36 6.49 7.37
N ASN A 83 -6.28 7.78 7.12
CA ASN A 83 -7.10 8.44 6.11
C ASN A 83 -6.28 9.52 5.41
N LEU A 84 -6.92 10.34 4.57
CA LEU A 84 -6.24 11.45 3.92
C LEU A 84 -5.54 12.38 4.93
N ARG A 85 -6.06 12.49 6.16
CA ARG A 85 -5.40 13.28 7.21
C ARG A 85 -4.06 12.67 7.59
N GLY A 86 -3.91 11.35 7.68
CA GLY A 86 -2.60 10.73 7.94
C GLY A 86 -1.58 11.00 6.84
N VAL A 87 -2.02 10.97 5.58
CA VAL A 87 -1.16 11.33 4.44
C VAL A 87 -0.73 12.79 4.55
N LEU A 88 -1.67 13.71 4.82
CA LEU A 88 -1.35 15.12 5.01
C LEU A 88 -0.44 15.35 6.23
N ARG A 89 -0.66 14.62 7.33
CA ARG A 89 0.18 14.66 8.52
C ARG A 89 1.62 14.25 8.22
N SER A 90 1.80 13.22 7.40
CA SER A 90 3.13 12.81 6.92
C SER A 90 3.83 13.90 6.14
N ILE A 91 3.12 14.59 5.23
CA ILE A 91 3.65 15.70 4.45
C ILE A 91 4.06 16.87 5.36
N LEU A 92 3.29 17.12 6.43
CA LEU A 92 3.56 18.15 7.42
C LEU A 92 4.67 17.78 8.42
N GLY A 93 5.36 16.65 8.24
CA GLY A 93 6.47 16.25 9.11
C GLY A 93 6.04 15.68 10.46
N MET A 94 4.78 15.33 10.64
CA MET A 94 4.36 14.62 11.85
C MET A 94 4.86 13.18 11.78
N GLY A 95 5.35 12.67 12.92
CA GLY A 95 5.94 11.33 13.09
C GLY A 95 4.97 10.18 12.80
N THR A 96 4.59 10.05 11.53
CA THR A 96 3.75 9.01 10.94
C THR A 96 4.65 7.99 10.26
N SER A 97 4.13 6.79 10.04
CA SER A 97 4.85 5.71 9.34
C SER A 97 5.37 6.17 7.98
N LEU A 98 4.56 6.88 7.19
CA LEU A 98 4.97 7.42 5.89
C LEU A 98 6.11 8.44 5.99
N HIS A 99 6.09 9.31 7.01
CA HIS A 99 7.16 10.28 7.22
C HIS A 99 8.48 9.58 7.55
N LEU A 100 8.45 8.63 8.49
CA LEU A 100 9.62 7.85 8.88
C LEU A 100 10.17 7.01 7.72
N LEU A 101 9.33 6.44 6.85
CA LEU A 101 9.79 5.78 5.62
C LEU A 101 10.49 6.77 4.67
N GLY A 102 10.02 8.02 4.62
CA GLY A 102 10.71 9.11 3.92
C GLY A 102 12.10 9.40 4.51
N GLU A 103 12.23 9.40 5.84
CA GLU A 103 13.55 9.54 6.50
C GLU A 103 14.49 8.38 6.14
N VAL A 104 13.98 7.14 6.14
CA VAL A 104 14.75 5.97 5.68
C VAL A 104 15.22 6.16 4.23
N TYR A 105 14.36 6.70 3.35
CA TYR A 105 14.75 7.01 1.97
C TYR A 105 15.92 7.99 1.90
N TYR A 106 15.89 9.07 2.68
CA TYR A 106 17.00 10.02 2.77
C TYR A 106 18.28 9.36 3.30
N GLN A 107 18.17 8.46 4.29
CA GLN A 107 19.33 7.70 4.75
C GLN A 107 19.91 6.80 3.66
N ILE A 108 19.07 6.14 2.85
CA ILE A 108 19.54 5.33 1.73
C ILE A 108 20.31 6.18 0.72
N ILE A 109 19.78 7.36 0.34
CA ILE A 109 20.49 8.26 -0.59
C ILE A 109 21.84 8.68 0.00
N ARG A 110 21.85 9.08 1.28
CA ARG A 110 23.07 9.54 1.97
C ARG A 110 24.14 8.47 2.03
N TYR A 111 23.75 7.21 2.24
CA TYR A 111 24.66 6.08 2.42
C TYR A 111 24.64 5.10 1.24
N ARG A 112 24.27 5.53 0.03
CA ARG A 112 23.98 4.66 -1.12
C ARG A 112 25.04 3.58 -1.41
N TRP A 113 26.31 3.90 -1.20
CA TRP A 113 27.44 3.00 -1.46
C TRP A 113 27.55 1.84 -0.47
N HIS A 114 26.94 1.99 0.70
CA HIS A 114 26.95 1.02 1.78
C HIS A 114 25.60 0.33 1.93
N VAL A 115 24.66 0.51 1.01
CA VAL A 115 23.31 -0.04 1.11
C VAL A 115 23.08 -1.03 -0.04
N ASP A 116 22.69 -2.25 0.31
CA ASP A 116 22.33 -3.27 -0.67
C ASP A 116 21.06 -2.86 -1.44
N ASP A 117 21.05 -3.04 -2.76
CA ASP A 117 19.95 -2.66 -3.66
C ASP A 117 18.58 -3.27 -3.30
N ARG A 118 18.55 -4.35 -2.52
CA ARG A 118 17.31 -4.92 -1.99
C ARG A 118 16.60 -3.94 -1.04
N VAL A 119 17.33 -3.15 -0.26
CA VAL A 119 16.77 -2.20 0.72
C VAL A 119 15.92 -1.12 0.04
N PRO A 120 16.40 -0.33 -0.94
CA PRO A 120 15.57 0.68 -1.62
C PRO A 120 14.39 0.07 -2.37
N ARG A 121 14.53 -1.16 -2.92
CA ARG A 121 13.42 -1.86 -3.57
C ARG A 121 12.30 -2.17 -2.58
N LEU A 122 12.66 -2.74 -1.42
CA LEU A 122 11.71 -3.02 -0.34
C LEU A 122 11.10 -1.75 0.24
N LEU A 123 11.88 -0.68 0.39
CA LEU A 123 11.36 0.60 0.86
C LEU A 123 10.31 1.16 -0.10
N ASN A 124 10.57 1.12 -1.41
CA ASN A 124 9.65 1.64 -2.42
C ASN A 124 8.32 0.87 -2.42
N THR A 125 8.37 -0.47 -2.39
CA THR A 125 7.16 -1.31 -2.27
C THR A 125 6.43 -1.07 -0.96
N LEU A 126 7.16 -1.00 0.17
CA LEU A 126 6.58 -0.81 1.50
C LEU A 126 5.86 0.54 1.61
N THR A 127 6.51 1.61 1.15
CA THR A 127 5.94 2.95 1.11
C THR A 127 4.66 2.96 0.26
N GLY A 128 4.69 2.31 -0.91
CA GLY A 128 3.52 2.12 -1.77
C GLY A 128 2.39 1.35 -1.08
N THR A 129 2.71 0.35 -0.26
CA THR A 129 1.74 -0.42 0.52
C THR A 129 1.13 0.44 1.63
N CYS A 130 1.94 1.20 2.38
CA CYS A 130 1.46 2.12 3.41
C CYS A 130 0.53 3.19 2.82
N TYR A 131 0.88 3.82 1.69
CA TYR A 131 0.00 4.79 1.03
C TYR A 131 -1.34 4.18 0.65
N ARG A 132 -1.35 3.00 0.03
CA ARG A 132 -2.58 2.30 -0.34
C ARG A 132 -3.41 1.96 0.89
N TYR A 133 -2.78 1.52 1.98
CA TYR A 133 -3.46 1.27 3.25
C TYR A 133 -4.18 2.52 3.77
N PHE A 134 -3.49 3.67 3.79
CA PHE A 134 -4.08 4.94 4.23
C PHE A 134 -5.24 5.37 3.33
N LEU A 135 -5.15 5.14 2.02
CA LEU A 135 -6.20 5.50 1.06
C LEU A 135 -7.43 4.60 1.16
N VAL A 136 -7.26 3.29 1.38
CA VAL A 136 -8.37 2.32 1.53
C VAL A 136 -9.26 2.63 2.74
N HIS A 137 -8.69 3.24 3.77
CA HIS A 137 -9.40 3.66 4.98
C HIS A 137 -9.84 5.13 4.95
N SER A 138 -9.56 5.86 3.86
CA SER A 138 -9.92 7.26 3.67
C SER A 138 -11.34 7.45 3.09
N SER A 139 -11.86 8.68 3.14
CA SER A 139 -13.08 9.09 2.43
C SER A 139 -12.94 8.96 0.91
N LEU A 140 -11.71 9.07 0.40
CA LEU A 140 -11.37 8.86 -1.01
C LEU A 140 -11.21 7.37 -1.38
N SER A 141 -11.58 6.44 -0.50
CA SER A 141 -11.40 5.00 -0.70
C SER A 141 -12.03 4.50 -1.98
N VAL A 142 -13.20 5.00 -2.40
CA VAL A 142 -13.84 4.62 -3.67
C VAL A 142 -12.92 4.91 -4.86
N VAL A 143 -12.38 6.12 -4.94
CA VAL A 143 -11.48 6.54 -6.04
C VAL A 143 -10.17 5.77 -5.97
N ALA A 144 -9.62 5.58 -4.78
CA ALA A 144 -8.39 4.82 -4.59
C ALA A 144 -8.55 3.36 -5.01
N LEU A 145 -9.68 2.71 -4.67
CA LEU A 145 -9.99 1.34 -5.06
C LEU A 145 -10.10 1.19 -6.57
N LEU A 146 -10.75 2.14 -7.24
CA LEU A 146 -10.82 2.16 -8.71
C LEU A 146 -9.43 2.29 -9.34
N TYR A 147 -8.60 3.20 -8.83
CA TYR A 147 -7.21 3.36 -9.30
C TYR A 147 -6.39 2.09 -9.11
N MET A 148 -6.42 1.51 -7.91
CA MET A 148 -5.67 0.29 -7.60
C MET A 148 -6.16 -0.90 -8.44
N ASP A 149 -7.47 -1.00 -8.68
CA ASP A 149 -8.06 -2.02 -9.56
C ASP A 149 -7.59 -1.88 -11.00
N LEU A 150 -7.63 -0.67 -11.53
CA LEU A 150 -7.16 -0.40 -12.88
C LEU A 150 -5.68 -0.76 -13.01
N GLU A 151 -4.85 -0.30 -12.06
CA GLU A 151 -3.42 -0.60 -12.03
C GLU A 151 -3.18 -2.12 -11.97
N CYS A 152 -3.85 -2.84 -11.07
CA CYS A 152 -3.71 -4.29 -10.95
C CYS A 152 -4.15 -5.03 -12.22
N ARG A 153 -5.26 -4.61 -12.85
CA ARG A 153 -5.72 -5.19 -14.13
C ARG A 153 -4.72 -4.95 -15.25
N ILE A 154 -4.14 -3.76 -15.35
CA ILE A 154 -3.08 -3.47 -16.33
C ILE A 154 -1.88 -4.40 -16.09
N LEU A 155 -1.46 -4.60 -14.84
CA LEU A 155 -0.36 -5.52 -14.52
C LEU A 155 -0.68 -6.98 -14.83
N MET A 156 -1.94 -7.39 -14.68
CA MET A 156 -2.40 -8.74 -15.01
C MET A 156 -2.32 -9.06 -16.51
N THR A 157 -2.36 -8.06 -17.39
CA THR A 157 -2.17 -8.26 -18.85
C THR A 157 -0.79 -8.82 -19.22
N GLY A 158 0.20 -8.72 -18.32
CA GLY A 158 1.56 -9.22 -18.56
C GLY A 158 2.42 -8.34 -19.47
N VAL A 159 1.91 -7.21 -19.95
CA VAL A 159 2.67 -6.22 -20.72
C VAL A 159 3.82 -5.64 -19.88
N ILE A 160 3.55 -5.37 -18.60
CA ILE A 160 4.55 -4.88 -17.64
C ILE A 160 5.20 -6.10 -16.95
N LYS A 161 6.51 -6.29 -17.19
CA LYS A 161 7.26 -7.45 -16.68
C LYS A 161 8.22 -7.16 -15.54
N LYS A 162 8.46 -5.88 -15.20
CA LYS A 162 9.40 -5.48 -14.14
C LYS A 162 8.80 -4.38 -13.27
N GLY A 163 9.19 -4.33 -12.00
CA GLY A 163 8.88 -3.23 -11.08
C GLY A 163 8.30 -3.67 -9.74
N SER A 164 8.35 -2.76 -8.77
CA SER A 164 7.83 -2.92 -7.40
C SER A 164 6.34 -3.26 -7.36
N ARG A 165 5.57 -2.74 -8.33
CA ARG A 165 4.11 -2.90 -8.40
C ARG A 165 3.67 -4.33 -8.74
N LEU A 166 4.58 -5.18 -9.24
CA LEU A 166 4.28 -6.58 -9.56
C LEU A 166 3.88 -7.41 -8.34
N LEU A 167 4.33 -7.02 -7.15
CA LEU A 167 3.95 -7.68 -5.90
C LEU A 167 2.42 -7.76 -5.76
N TYR A 168 1.70 -6.68 -6.06
CA TYR A 168 0.23 -6.66 -5.94
C TYR A 168 -0.46 -7.59 -6.93
N ARG A 169 0.09 -7.73 -8.14
CA ARG A 169 -0.39 -8.68 -9.15
C ARG A 169 -0.20 -10.11 -8.68
N ASP A 170 0.97 -10.42 -8.14
CA ASP A 170 1.32 -11.78 -7.73
C ASP A 170 0.50 -12.21 -6.51
N LEU A 171 0.29 -11.31 -5.54
CA LEU A 171 -0.61 -11.53 -4.41
C LEU A 171 -2.07 -11.68 -4.85
N GLU A 172 -2.53 -10.91 -5.84
CA GLU A 172 -3.89 -11.07 -6.37
C GLU A 172 -4.08 -12.42 -7.07
N ARG A 173 -3.05 -12.93 -7.78
CA ARG A 173 -3.06 -14.26 -8.38
C ARG A 173 -3.11 -15.36 -7.31
N GLU A 174 -2.31 -15.24 -6.26
CA GLU A 174 -2.34 -16.16 -5.12
C GLU A 174 -3.74 -16.19 -4.47
N ARG A 175 -4.34 -15.02 -4.25
CA ARG A 175 -5.72 -14.90 -3.74
C ARG A 175 -6.75 -15.57 -4.64
N MET A 176 -6.58 -15.50 -5.96
CA MET A 176 -7.45 -16.17 -6.93
C MET A 176 -7.25 -17.69 -6.88
N ALA A 177 -6.02 -18.16 -6.73
CA ALA A 177 -5.71 -19.58 -6.60
C ALA A 177 -6.31 -20.19 -5.32
N LEU A 178 -6.29 -19.47 -4.20
CA LEU A 178 -6.89 -19.92 -2.92
C LEU A 178 -8.42 -20.01 -2.91
N LYS A 179 -9.10 -19.48 -3.94
CA LYS A 179 -10.57 -19.51 -4.07
C LYS A 179 -11.08 -20.62 -4.99
N ASN A 180 -10.20 -21.27 -5.74
CA ASN A 180 -10.49 -22.40 -6.62
C ASN A 180 -10.16 -23.71 -5.91
#